data_AF-B5VZP6-F1
#
_entry.id   AF-B5VZP6-F1
#
_cell.length_a   1.000
_cell.length_b   1.000
_cell.length_c   1.000
_cell.angle_alpha   90.00
_cell.angle_beta   90.00
_cell.angle_gamma   90.00
#
_symmetry.space_group_name_H-M   'P 1'
#
loop_
_entity.id
_entity.type
_entity.pdbx_description
1 polymer ?
#
loop_
_entity_poly.entity_id
_entity_poly.type
_entity_poly.pdbx_seq_one_letter_code
_entity_poly.pdbx_strand_id
1 'polypeptide(L)'
;MAFEAQKRWLYSRNLDPKMVPPPTMRYMLINSFSHALMRQLALECGYNAASLRERIYSKPPEDEKGPQAGVLIYTAAPDSEGTLGGLVNLGEPITLGYHIAQALEAMGLCASDPLCADHKPESGSPSLHWAACHACLFSPETSCERGNKYLDRSLLVKTFVERDLHFFHS
;
A
#
# COMPACT_ATOMS: atom_id res chain seq x y z
N MET A 1 -3.78 11.86 -13.18
CA MET A 1 -3.06 12.44 -12.02
C MET A 1 -1.76 11.71 -11.77
N ALA A 2 -1.79 10.40 -11.43
CA ALA A 2 -0.58 9.60 -11.18
C ALA A 2 0.49 9.60 -12.29
N PHE A 3 0.06 9.56 -13.56
CA PHE A 3 0.98 9.60 -14.70
C PHE A 3 1.84 10.87 -14.76
N GLU A 4 1.24 12.05 -14.59
CA GLU A 4 1.95 13.32 -14.67
C GLU A 4 2.91 13.51 -13.50
N ALA A 5 2.49 13.12 -12.29
CA ALA A 5 3.36 13.12 -11.11
C ALA A 5 4.59 12.23 -11.29
N GLN A 6 4.40 11.00 -11.79
CA GLN A 6 5.51 10.09 -12.07
C GLN A 6 6.42 10.63 -13.17
N LYS A 7 5.85 11.19 -14.25
CA LYS A 7 6.63 11.77 -15.35
C LYS A 7 7.56 12.87 -14.85
N ARG A 8 7.06 13.78 -14.00
CA ARG A 8 7.88 14.81 -13.34
C ARG A 8 8.96 14.20 -12.44
N TRP A 9 8.59 13.19 -11.64
CA TRP A 9 9.52 12.49 -10.77
C TRP A 9 10.66 11.82 -11.56
N LEU A 10 10.34 11.16 -12.68
CA LEU A 10 11.33 10.52 -13.57
C LEU A 10 12.27 11.57 -14.20
N TYR A 11 11.75 12.69 -14.68
CA TYR A 11 12.60 13.77 -15.21
C TYR A 11 13.55 14.33 -14.16
N SER A 12 13.10 14.51 -12.91
CA SER A 12 13.97 14.97 -11.82
C SER A 12 15.13 14.00 -11.50
N ARG A 13 15.03 12.75 -11.97
CA ARG A 13 16.02 11.68 -11.80
C ARG A 13 16.79 11.36 -13.09
N ASN A 14 16.65 12.16 -14.15
CA ASN A 14 17.23 11.90 -15.47
C ASN A 14 16.84 10.53 -16.07
N LEU A 15 15.60 10.09 -15.83
CA LEU A 15 15.04 8.85 -16.38
C LEU A 15 14.04 9.16 -17.50
N ASP A 16 14.02 8.33 -18.54
CA ASP A 16 13.05 8.45 -19.64
C ASP A 16 11.67 7.86 -19.22
N PRO A 17 10.59 8.66 -19.17
CA PRO A 17 9.25 8.18 -18.87
C PRO A 17 8.73 7.07 -19.80
N LYS A 18 9.25 6.96 -21.03
CA LYS A 18 8.87 5.89 -21.96
C LYS A 18 9.34 4.51 -21.52
N MET A 19 10.39 4.46 -20.69
CA MET A 19 11.00 3.21 -20.22
C MET A 19 10.33 2.68 -18.95
N VAL A 20 9.55 3.51 -18.25
CA VAL A 20 8.92 3.16 -16.98
C VAL A 20 7.40 3.35 -17.09
N PRO A 21 6.62 2.27 -17.27
CA PRO A 21 5.18 2.40 -17.38
C PRO A 21 4.59 2.94 -16.07
N PRO A 22 3.48 3.68 -16.14
CA PRO A 22 2.83 4.17 -14.95
C PRO A 22 2.14 3.09 -14.13
N PRO A 23 2.01 3.29 -12.80
CA PRO A 23 1.19 2.40 -12.00
C PRO A 23 -0.26 2.49 -12.49
N THR A 24 -0.94 1.35 -12.51
CA THR A 24 -2.38 1.33 -12.72
C THR A 24 -3.10 1.68 -11.41
N MET A 25 -4.37 2.10 -11.50
CA MET A 25 -5.20 2.30 -10.31
C MET A 25 -5.32 1.03 -9.48
N ARG A 26 -5.41 -0.13 -10.15
CA ARG A 26 -5.38 -1.45 -9.50
C ARG A 26 -4.12 -1.65 -8.68
N TYR A 27 -2.96 -1.32 -9.23
CA TYR A 27 -1.69 -1.45 -8.52
C TYR A 27 -1.67 -0.56 -7.28
N MET A 28 -2.04 0.72 -7.42
CA MET A 28 -2.07 1.67 -6.30
C MET A 28 -3.03 1.23 -5.20
N LEU A 29 -4.20 0.69 -5.58
CA LEU A 29 -5.19 0.14 -4.64
C LEU A 29 -4.61 -1.04 -3.86
N ILE A 30 -4.08 -2.05 -4.56
CA ILE A 30 -3.52 -3.26 -3.93
C ILE A 30 -2.30 -2.92 -3.07
N ASN A 31 -1.45 -2.00 -3.51
CA ASN A 31 -0.29 -1.52 -2.77
C ASN A 31 -0.68 -0.77 -1.48
N SER A 32 -1.69 0.10 -1.57
CA SER A 32 -2.18 0.78 -0.37
C SER A 32 -2.84 -0.21 0.60
N PHE A 33 -3.61 -1.15 0.06
CA PHE A 33 -4.26 -2.21 0.83
C PHE A 33 -3.23 -3.12 1.52
N SER A 34 -2.16 -3.52 0.83
CA SER A 34 -1.13 -4.38 1.41
C SER A 34 -0.45 -3.71 2.59
N HIS A 35 -0.17 -2.40 2.50
CA HIS A 35 0.40 -1.64 3.61
C HIS A 35 -0.55 -1.54 4.81
N ALA A 36 -1.83 -1.26 4.57
CA ALA A 36 -2.83 -1.25 5.65
C ALA A 36 -2.92 -2.64 6.32
N LEU A 37 -2.98 -3.71 5.53
CA LEU A 37 -3.08 -5.07 6.03
C LEU A 37 -1.83 -5.52 6.77
N MET A 38 -0.62 -5.30 6.22
CA MET A 38 0.63 -5.62 6.91
C MET A 38 0.73 -4.91 8.25
N ARG A 39 0.30 -3.65 8.34
CA ARG A 39 0.28 -2.91 9.62
C ARG A 39 -0.64 -3.59 10.63
N GLN A 40 -1.84 -4.01 10.22
CA GLN A 40 -2.77 -4.72 11.10
C GLN A 40 -2.24 -6.09 11.50
N LEU A 41 -1.69 -6.85 10.55
CA LEU A 41 -1.13 -8.17 10.84
C LEU A 41 0.06 -8.08 11.79
N ALA A 42 0.98 -7.13 11.60
CA ALA A 42 2.13 -6.93 12.49
C ALA A 42 1.71 -6.67 13.95
N LEU A 43 0.62 -5.92 14.17
CA LEU A 43 0.06 -5.69 15.50
C LEU A 43 -0.49 -6.98 16.14
N GLU A 44 -1.08 -7.87 15.34
CA GLU A 44 -1.72 -9.09 15.83
C GLU A 44 -0.69 -10.22 16.07
N CYS A 45 0.16 -10.51 15.08
CA CYS A 45 1.09 -11.65 15.16
C CYS A 45 2.38 -11.36 15.94
N GLY A 46 2.57 -10.12 16.43
CA GLY A 46 3.73 -9.72 17.22
C GLY A 46 5.05 -9.64 16.44
N TYR A 47 5.03 -9.89 15.13
CA TYR A 47 6.19 -9.66 14.27
C TYR A 47 6.47 -8.16 14.16
N ASN A 48 7.75 -7.81 14.12
CA ASN A 48 8.16 -6.46 13.75
C ASN A 48 7.61 -6.13 12.35
N ALA A 49 7.05 -4.93 12.16
CA ALA A 49 6.58 -4.47 10.86
C ALA A 49 7.68 -4.53 9.78
N ALA A 50 8.96 -4.38 10.17
CA ALA A 50 10.10 -4.51 9.26
C ALA A 50 10.35 -5.95 8.77
N SER A 51 9.81 -6.95 9.48
CA SER A 51 9.96 -8.38 9.17
C SER A 51 8.92 -8.86 8.16
N LEU A 52 7.82 -8.12 7.96
CA LEU A 52 6.82 -8.38 6.93
C LEU A 52 7.19 -7.69 5.61
N ARG A 53 6.90 -8.36 4.50
CA ARG A 53 7.08 -7.85 3.14
C ARG A 53 5.88 -8.19 2.28
N GLU A 54 5.63 -7.37 1.27
CA GLU A 54 4.63 -7.65 0.25
C GLU A 54 5.22 -7.96 -1.14
N ARG A 55 4.46 -8.73 -1.90
CA ARG A 55 4.63 -8.93 -3.35
C ARG A 55 3.28 -8.66 -4.02
N ILE A 56 3.25 -7.78 -5.01
CA ILE A 56 2.01 -7.34 -5.65
C ILE A 56 1.84 -7.98 -7.04
N TYR A 57 0.65 -8.53 -7.29
CA TYR A 57 0.23 -9.11 -8.56
C TYR A 57 -0.91 -8.27 -9.15
N SER A 58 -0.62 -7.47 -10.16
CA SER A 58 -1.57 -6.49 -10.74
C SER A 58 -1.53 -6.46 -12.27
N LYS A 59 -1.65 -7.62 -12.91
CA LYS A 59 -1.70 -7.75 -14.37
C LYS A 59 -3.05 -7.29 -14.93
N PRO A 60 -3.09 -6.53 -16.04
CA PRO A 60 -4.33 -6.02 -16.59
C PRO A 60 -5.22 -7.13 -17.18
N PRO A 61 -6.52 -6.88 -17.43
CA PRO A 61 -7.45 -7.83 -18.05
C PRO A 61 -6.97 -8.43 -19.37
N GLU A 62 -6.23 -7.66 -20.16
CA GLU A 62 -5.70 -8.02 -21.47
C GLU A 62 -4.36 -8.80 -21.44
N ASP A 63 -3.80 -9.10 -20.26
CA ASP A 63 -2.56 -9.89 -20.17
C ASP A 63 -2.78 -11.33 -20.67
N GLU A 64 -1.86 -11.83 -21.51
CA GLU A 64 -1.94 -13.17 -22.12
C GLU A 64 -2.04 -14.31 -21.10
N LYS A 65 -1.49 -14.13 -19.90
CA LYS A 65 -1.54 -15.13 -18.82
C LYS A 65 -2.74 -14.92 -17.87
N GLY A 66 -3.66 -14.04 -18.24
CA GLY A 66 -4.84 -13.68 -17.48
C GLY A 66 -4.63 -12.52 -16.50
N PRO A 67 -5.73 -11.88 -16.06
CA PRO A 67 -5.69 -10.80 -15.08
C PRO A 67 -5.17 -11.26 -13.72
N GLN A 68 -4.50 -10.35 -13.02
CA GLN A 68 -4.12 -10.56 -11.63
C GLN A 68 -4.52 -9.34 -10.78
N ALA A 69 -4.98 -9.63 -9.57
CA ALA A 69 -5.30 -8.66 -8.53
C ALA A 69 -5.10 -9.34 -7.16
N GLY A 70 -3.85 -9.44 -6.71
CA GLY A 70 -3.52 -10.15 -5.49
C GLY A 70 -2.28 -9.60 -4.81
N VAL A 71 -2.14 -9.93 -3.53
CA VAL A 71 -0.98 -9.62 -2.71
C VAL A 71 -0.53 -10.90 -1.99
N LEU A 72 0.78 -11.12 -1.93
CA LEU A 72 1.39 -12.08 -1.03
C LEU A 72 2.11 -11.32 0.07
N ILE A 73 1.72 -11.56 1.33
CA ILE A 73 2.42 -11.06 2.51
C ILE A 73 3.23 -12.21 3.09
N TYR A 74 4.51 -11.98 3.33
CA TYR A 74 5.43 -12.99 3.83
C TYR A 74 6.43 -12.38 4.80
N THR A 75 7.08 -13.20 5.60
CA THR A 75 8.21 -12.77 6.42
C THR A 75 9.53 -13.11 5.74
N ALA A 76 10.50 -12.20 5.82
CA ALA A 76 11.86 -12.39 5.34
C ALA A 76 12.90 -12.35 6.47
N ALA A 77 12.46 -12.44 7.73
CA ALA A 77 13.36 -12.56 8.88
C ALA A 77 14.02 -13.95 8.84
N PRO A 78 15.36 -14.04 8.81
CA PRO A 78 16.04 -15.31 8.57
C PRO A 78 15.80 -16.34 9.68
N ASP A 79 15.50 -15.93 10.90
CA ASP A 79 15.39 -16.81 12.05
C ASP A 79 15.12 -15.95 13.30
N SER A 80 14.27 -16.44 14.22
CA SER A 80 14.13 -16.03 15.64
C SER A 80 13.03 -15.06 16.11
N GLU A 81 12.23 -14.38 15.26
CA GLU A 81 11.14 -13.50 15.78
C GLU A 81 9.75 -14.16 15.88
N GLY A 82 9.58 -15.42 15.48
CA GLY A 82 8.30 -16.12 15.68
C GLY A 82 8.18 -17.43 14.91
N THR A 83 7.27 -18.31 15.32
CA THR A 83 6.85 -19.44 14.50
C THR A 83 5.98 -18.89 13.36
N LEU A 84 6.27 -19.27 12.11
CA LEU A 84 5.48 -18.88 10.94
C LEU A 84 3.97 -19.17 11.12
N GLY A 85 3.61 -20.09 12.01
CA GLY A 85 2.24 -20.41 12.37
C GLY A 85 1.42 -19.20 12.84
N GLY A 86 2.03 -18.21 13.51
CA GLY A 86 1.32 -17.00 13.95
C GLY A 86 0.76 -16.22 12.76
N LEU A 87 1.60 -15.91 11.76
CA LEU A 87 1.19 -15.17 10.57
C LEU A 87 0.29 -16.01 9.64
N VAL A 88 0.60 -17.30 9.46
CA VAL A 88 -0.19 -18.19 8.61
C VAL A 88 -1.62 -18.35 9.13
N ASN A 89 -1.80 -18.48 10.45
CA ASN A 89 -3.13 -18.59 11.08
C ASN A 89 -3.99 -17.34 10.83
N LEU A 90 -3.39 -16.16 10.67
CA LEU A 90 -4.13 -14.94 10.33
C LEU A 90 -4.63 -14.93 8.88
N GLY A 91 -4.11 -15.83 8.04
CA GLY A 91 -4.54 -16.00 6.65
C GLY A 91 -5.83 -16.82 6.49
N GLU A 92 -6.33 -17.45 7.55
CA GLU A 92 -7.59 -18.21 7.50
C GLU A 92 -8.77 -17.28 7.16
N PRO A 93 -9.69 -17.63 6.24
CA PRO A 93 -10.64 -16.67 5.65
C PRO A 93 -11.46 -15.85 6.64
N ILE A 94 -11.92 -16.46 7.73
CA ILE A 94 -12.71 -15.77 8.76
C ILE A 94 -11.84 -14.78 9.54
N THR A 95 -10.67 -15.23 9.99
CA THR A 95 -9.68 -14.43 10.72
C THR A 95 -9.16 -13.28 9.85
N LEU A 96 -8.83 -13.57 8.60
CA LEU A 96 -8.36 -12.58 7.63
C LEU A 96 -9.44 -11.52 7.38
N GLY A 97 -10.70 -11.92 7.23
CA GLY A 97 -11.82 -10.98 7.07
C GLY A 97 -11.92 -9.99 8.23
N TYR A 98 -11.72 -10.45 9.46
CA TYR A 98 -11.69 -9.59 10.65
C TYR A 98 -10.53 -8.58 10.58
N HIS A 99 -9.32 -9.03 10.26
CA HIS A 99 -8.17 -8.12 10.16
C HIS A 99 -8.26 -7.16 8.98
N ILE A 100 -8.89 -7.55 7.88
CA ILE A 100 -9.18 -6.63 6.76
C ILE A 100 -10.12 -5.52 7.23
N ALA A 101 -11.19 -5.85 7.95
CA ALA A 101 -12.12 -4.85 8.47
C ALA A 101 -11.41 -3.86 9.42
N GLN A 102 -10.59 -4.37 10.35
CA GLN A 102 -9.80 -3.54 11.26
C GLN A 102 -8.79 -2.65 10.51
N ALA A 103 -8.10 -3.20 9.51
CA ALA A 103 -7.14 -2.45 8.70
C ALA A 103 -7.83 -1.28 7.97
N LEU A 104 -9.01 -1.52 7.39
CA LEU A 104 -9.79 -0.48 6.70
C LEU A 104 -10.32 0.59 7.68
N GLU A 105 -10.84 0.18 8.83
CA GLU A 105 -11.28 1.12 9.88
C GLU A 105 -10.14 2.03 10.33
N ALA A 106 -8.95 1.46 10.56
CA ALA A 106 -7.76 2.22 10.92
C ALA A 106 -7.35 3.24 9.84
N MET A 107 -7.57 2.95 8.54
CA MET A 107 -7.25 3.88 7.46
C MET A 107 -8.14 5.13 7.44
N GLY A 108 -9.30 5.10 8.10
CA GLY A 108 -10.15 6.28 8.29
C GLY A 108 -9.53 7.31 9.24
N LEU A 109 -8.51 6.93 10.01
CA LEU A 109 -7.90 7.76 11.04
C LEU A 109 -6.42 8.03 10.72
N CYS A 110 -6.04 9.30 10.60
CA CYS A 110 -4.63 9.67 10.45
C CYS A 110 -4.33 10.91 11.28
N ALA A 111 -3.37 10.79 12.19
CA ALA A 111 -2.95 11.89 13.07
C ALA A 111 -2.37 13.09 12.30
N SER A 112 -1.96 12.89 11.05
CA SER A 112 -1.43 13.94 10.18
C SER A 112 -2.49 14.59 9.29
N ASP A 113 -3.78 14.29 9.48
CA ASP A 113 -4.84 14.99 8.76
C ASP A 113 -5.02 16.43 9.27
N PRO A 114 -5.39 17.38 8.38
CA PRO A 114 -5.73 17.20 6.96
C PRO A 114 -4.53 17.18 6.00
N LEU A 115 -3.30 17.46 6.48
CA LEU A 115 -2.11 17.59 5.63
C LEU A 115 -1.77 16.29 4.88
N CYS A 116 -1.97 15.13 5.52
CA CYS A 116 -1.81 13.84 4.86
C CYS A 116 -2.84 13.66 3.74
N ALA A 117 -4.13 13.86 4.04
CA ALA A 117 -5.20 13.72 3.05
C ALA A 117 -5.08 14.68 1.86
N ASP A 118 -4.54 15.89 2.06
CA ASP A 118 -4.37 16.89 0.99
C ASP A 118 -3.04 16.76 0.22
N HIS A 119 -2.15 15.86 0.65
CA HIS A 119 -0.85 15.71 0.01
C HIS A 119 -0.97 15.23 -1.45
N LYS A 120 -0.32 15.97 -2.35
CA LYS A 120 -0.23 15.66 -3.78
C LYS A 120 1.23 15.68 -4.23
N PRO A 121 1.73 14.63 -4.90
CA PRO A 121 3.14 14.57 -5.30
C PRO A 121 3.53 15.68 -6.30
N GLU A 122 2.56 16.31 -6.96
CA GLU A 122 2.77 17.44 -7.85
C GLU A 122 3.25 18.72 -7.13
N SER A 123 3.12 18.82 -5.81
CA SER A 123 3.48 20.01 -5.02
C SER A 123 4.99 20.16 -4.73
N GLY A 124 5.84 19.46 -5.49
CA GLY A 124 7.30 19.55 -5.35
C GLY A 124 7.91 18.57 -4.34
N SER A 125 7.15 17.58 -3.87
CA SER A 125 7.70 16.53 -3.02
C SER A 125 8.63 15.59 -3.82
N PRO A 126 9.81 15.20 -3.29
CA PRO A 126 10.66 14.19 -3.91
C PRO A 126 10.07 12.77 -3.85
N SER A 127 8.99 12.58 -3.07
CA SER A 127 8.32 11.30 -2.88
C SER A 127 7.05 11.20 -3.74
N LEU A 128 6.80 10.00 -4.27
CA LEU A 128 5.72 9.74 -5.22
C LEU A 128 4.55 9.02 -4.53
N HIS A 129 3.81 9.73 -3.67
CA HIS A 129 2.61 9.23 -2.97
C HIS A 129 1.54 10.33 -2.84
N TRP A 130 0.31 9.95 -2.55
CA TRP A 130 -0.83 10.85 -2.30
C TRP A 130 -1.14 10.89 -0.81
N ALA A 131 -2.35 10.51 -0.38
CA ALA A 131 -2.76 10.46 1.02
C ALA A 131 -2.10 9.28 1.75
N ALA A 132 -0.82 9.45 2.06
CA ALA A 132 0.02 8.45 2.71
C ALA A 132 1.12 9.14 3.54
N CYS A 133 1.37 8.63 4.74
CA CYS A 133 2.48 9.05 5.60
C CYS A 133 2.82 7.94 6.62
N HIS A 134 3.79 8.19 7.50
CA HIS A 134 4.17 7.28 8.60
C HIS A 134 3.04 6.93 9.58
N ALA A 135 2.05 7.81 9.73
CA ALA A 135 0.93 7.56 10.64
C ALA A 135 -0.07 6.52 10.08
N CYS A 136 -0.18 6.39 8.75
CA CYS A 136 -1.19 5.53 8.12
C CYS A 136 -0.59 4.40 7.26
N LEU A 137 0.08 4.75 6.15
CA LEU A 137 0.44 3.78 5.11
C LEU A 137 1.93 3.50 4.99
N PHE A 138 2.85 4.35 5.44
CA PHE A 138 4.26 4.00 5.25
C PHE A 138 4.68 2.82 6.12
N SER A 139 5.31 1.85 5.48
CA SER A 139 5.97 0.70 6.09
C SER A 139 7.49 0.94 6.10
N PRO A 140 8.32 0.20 6.87
CA PRO A 140 9.76 0.24 6.69
C PRO A 140 10.15 0.04 5.23
N GLU A 141 11.12 0.81 4.72
CA GLU A 141 11.40 0.87 3.28
C GLU A 141 11.78 -0.51 2.69
N THR A 142 12.45 -1.34 3.48
CA THR A 142 12.84 -2.71 3.12
C THR A 142 11.68 -3.70 3.01
N SER A 143 10.52 -3.35 3.56
CA SER A 143 9.30 -4.16 3.48
C SER A 143 8.60 -3.97 2.14
N CYS A 144 8.64 -2.76 1.59
CA CYS A 144 7.87 -2.38 0.41
C CYS A 144 8.64 -2.57 -0.90
N GLU A 145 8.05 -3.29 -1.88
CA GLU A 145 8.70 -3.50 -3.18
C GLU A 145 8.90 -2.21 -4.01
N ARG A 146 8.23 -1.11 -3.64
CA ARG A 146 8.35 0.22 -4.28
C ARG A 146 8.94 1.31 -3.38
N GLY A 147 9.31 0.98 -2.13
CA GLY A 147 9.79 1.94 -1.15
C GLY A 147 8.80 3.08 -0.92
N ASN A 148 7.60 2.74 -0.44
CA ASN A 148 6.50 3.67 -0.08
C ASN A 148 6.02 4.61 -1.21
N LYS A 149 6.24 4.26 -2.47
CA LYS A 149 5.69 4.99 -3.63
C LYS A 149 4.35 4.40 -4.02
N TYR A 150 3.53 5.21 -4.69
CA TYR A 150 2.24 4.82 -5.23
C TYR A 150 1.25 4.36 -4.16
N LEU A 151 1.28 5.05 -3.01
CA LEU A 151 0.37 4.85 -1.88
C LEU A 151 -0.65 5.98 -1.82
N ASP A 152 -1.90 5.62 -1.56
CA ASP A 152 -3.02 6.53 -1.38
C ASP A 152 -4.15 5.83 -0.61
N ARG A 153 -4.36 6.19 0.67
CA ARG A 153 -5.43 5.56 1.46
C ARG A 153 -6.82 6.00 1.03
N SER A 154 -6.94 7.07 0.23
CA SER A 154 -8.22 7.50 -0.35
C SER A 154 -8.78 6.50 -1.35
N LEU A 155 -7.94 5.59 -1.87
CA LEU A 155 -8.38 4.44 -2.66
C LEU A 155 -9.06 3.36 -1.81
N LEU A 156 -8.78 3.31 -0.51
CA LEU A 156 -9.31 2.29 0.39
C LEU A 156 -10.60 2.77 1.03
N VAL A 157 -10.56 3.96 1.65
CA VAL A 157 -11.63 4.51 2.48
C VAL A 157 -11.77 6.01 2.24
N LYS A 158 -12.90 6.59 2.68
CA LYS A 158 -13.10 8.04 2.67
C LYS A 158 -12.04 8.72 3.53
N THR A 159 -11.46 9.81 3.04
CA THR A 159 -10.53 10.65 3.80
C THR A 159 -11.12 12.04 4.04
N PHE A 160 -10.35 12.89 4.73
CA PHE A 160 -10.79 14.25 5.03
C PHE A 160 -11.05 15.08 3.76
N VAL A 161 -10.22 14.89 2.72
CA VAL A 161 -10.27 15.64 1.46
C VAL A 161 -11.02 14.90 0.36
N GLU A 162 -10.76 13.60 0.18
CA GLU A 162 -11.31 12.81 -0.91
C GLU A 162 -12.36 11.82 -0.38
N ARG A 163 -13.59 11.90 -0.90
CA ARG A 163 -14.74 11.13 -0.41
C ARG A 163 -15.35 10.20 -1.45
N ASP A 164 -14.98 10.30 -2.72
CA ASP A 164 -15.62 9.56 -3.81
C ASP A 164 -14.67 8.59 -4.54
N LEU A 165 -13.40 8.52 -4.12
CA LEU A 165 -12.38 7.66 -4.74
C LEU A 165 -12.28 6.24 -4.13
N HIS A 166 -12.85 6.04 -2.95
CA HIS A 166 -12.70 4.83 -2.14
C HIS A 166 -13.34 3.58 -2.76
N PHE A 167 -12.62 2.46 -2.74
CA PHE A 167 -13.08 1.18 -3.26
C PHE A 167 -13.92 0.39 -2.25
N PHE A 168 -13.59 0.47 -0.95
CA PHE A 168 -14.31 -0.28 0.08
C PHE A 168 -15.37 0.60 0.73
N HIS A 169 -16.63 0.16 0.65
CA HIS A 169 -17.75 0.78 1.36
C HIS A 169 -17.99 0.01 2.66
N SER A 170 -17.92 0.73 3.79
CA SER A 170 -18.33 0.27 5.12
C SER A 170 -19.84 0.40 5.29
#